data_AF-A0A2M7EMV6-F1
#
_entry.id   AF-A0A2M7EMV6-F1
#
_cell.length_a   1.000
_cell.length_b   1.000
_cell.length_c   1.000
_cell.angle_alpha   90.00
_cell.angle_beta   90.00
_cell.angle_gamma   90.00
#
_symmetry.space_group_name_H-M   'P 1'
#
loop_
_entity.id
_entity.type
_entity.pdbx_description
1 polymer ?
#
loop_
_entity_poly.entity_id
_entity_poly.type
_entity_poly.pdbx_seq_one_letter_code
_entity_poly.pdbx_strand_id
1 'polypeptide(L)'
;FPSKEAIHVTLLTQLMATWLDPLRDLDPAGDPVEELLRYMHRKLEMSRDLPRESRLFANEIVQGAPRMAPHLATELKPLVDETAALIERWIAEGRLARVDPRHLIFSIWATTQHYADFDTQIEVLMDGREVHEGAAAFLDTLFRRLLTP
;
A
#
# COMPACT_ATOMS: atom_id res chain seq x y z
N PHE A 1 12.72 14.44 -24.90
CA PHE A 1 11.60 14.14 -23.98
C PHE A 1 10.34 14.83 -24.50
N PRO A 2 9.29 14.08 -24.90
CA PRO A 2 8.11 14.66 -25.53
C PRO A 2 7.16 15.18 -24.43
N SER A 3 7.15 16.49 -24.18
CA SER A 3 6.27 17.17 -23.22
C SER A 3 6.39 16.79 -21.72
N LYS A 4 6.00 17.74 -20.85
CA LYS A 4 5.93 17.55 -19.39
C LYS A 4 4.92 16.46 -19.00
N GLU A 5 3.89 16.27 -19.81
CA GLU A 5 2.83 15.29 -19.55
C GLU A 5 3.30 13.86 -19.78
N ALA A 6 4.08 13.58 -20.83
CA ALA A 6 4.56 12.21 -21.04
C ALA A 6 5.59 11.77 -19.98
N ILE A 7 6.42 12.71 -19.49
CA ILE A 7 7.30 12.45 -18.33
C ILE A 7 6.46 12.12 -17.10
N HIS A 8 5.40 12.90 -16.85
CA HIS A 8 4.53 12.70 -15.69
C HIS A 8 3.83 11.33 -15.73
N VAL A 9 3.28 10.93 -16.88
CA VAL A 9 2.68 9.59 -17.07
C VAL A 9 3.72 8.49 -16.87
N THR A 10 4.90 8.62 -17.47
CA THR A 10 5.95 7.60 -17.36
C THR A 10 6.40 7.40 -15.91
N LEU A 11 6.59 8.50 -15.16
CA LEU A 11 6.94 8.44 -13.75
C LEU A 11 5.83 7.77 -12.93
N LEU A 12 4.57 8.14 -13.15
CA LEU A 12 3.43 7.55 -12.47
C LEU A 12 3.27 6.06 -12.76
N THR A 13 3.48 5.62 -14.01
CA THR A 13 3.42 4.20 -14.38
C THR A 13 4.57 3.40 -13.75
N GLN A 14 5.81 3.91 -13.82
CA GLN A 14 6.95 3.25 -13.17
C GLN A 14 6.79 3.18 -11.65
N LEU A 15 6.22 4.22 -11.06
CA LEU A 15 5.90 4.25 -9.66
C LEU A 15 4.89 3.17 -9.29
N MET A 16 3.78 3.13 -10.04
CA MET A 16 2.72 2.15 -9.82
C MET A 16 3.28 0.74 -9.91
N ALA A 17 4.12 0.43 -10.89
CA ALA A 17 4.77 -0.87 -10.99
C ALA A 17 5.53 -1.24 -9.71
N THR A 18 6.45 -0.38 -9.26
CA THR A 18 7.25 -0.56 -8.03
C THR A 18 6.35 -0.74 -6.80
N TRP A 19 5.26 0.01 -6.72
CA TRP A 19 4.30 -0.01 -5.63
C TRP A 19 3.41 -1.24 -5.58
N LEU A 20 3.26 -1.92 -6.71
CA LEU A 20 2.47 -3.14 -6.84
C LEU A 20 3.31 -4.41 -6.65
N ASP A 21 4.64 -4.33 -6.78
CA ASP A 21 5.52 -5.48 -6.58
C ASP A 21 5.31 -6.19 -5.23
N PRO A 22 5.18 -5.49 -4.09
CA PRO A 22 4.95 -6.17 -2.81
C PRO A 22 3.63 -6.95 -2.73
N LEU A 23 2.62 -6.59 -3.54
CA LEU A 23 1.39 -7.40 -3.67
C LEU A 23 1.61 -8.66 -4.52
N ARG A 24 2.43 -8.55 -5.58
CA ARG A 24 2.79 -9.67 -6.45
C ARG A 24 3.66 -10.70 -5.73
N ASP A 25 4.45 -10.24 -4.76
CA ASP A 25 5.40 -11.06 -4.01
C ASP A 25 4.78 -11.87 -2.86
N LEU A 26 3.46 -11.74 -2.61
CA LEU A 26 2.76 -12.54 -1.61
C LEU A 26 2.86 -14.02 -1.97
N ASP A 27 3.43 -14.83 -1.07
CA ASP A 27 3.52 -16.27 -1.27
C ASP A 27 2.21 -16.97 -0.86
N PRO A 28 1.45 -17.59 -1.78
CA PRO A 28 0.21 -18.30 -1.44
C PRO A 28 0.41 -19.45 -0.43
N ALA A 29 1.61 -20.03 -0.36
CA ALA A 29 1.97 -21.10 0.55
C ALA A 29 2.56 -20.60 1.89
N GLY A 30 2.89 -19.30 2.00
CA GLY A 30 3.42 -18.67 3.19
C GLY A 30 2.41 -18.60 4.35
N ASP A 31 2.88 -18.16 5.52
CA ASP A 31 1.99 -17.87 6.65
C ASP A 31 1.19 -16.58 6.37
N PRO A 32 -0.16 -16.61 6.33
CA PRO A 32 -0.94 -15.47 5.87
C PRO A 32 -0.75 -14.20 6.69
N VAL A 33 -0.56 -14.33 8.01
CA VAL A 33 -0.34 -13.19 8.90
C VAL A 33 1.02 -12.59 8.61
N GLU A 34 2.06 -13.40 8.54
CA GLU A 34 3.42 -12.92 8.25
C GLU A 34 3.57 -12.37 6.82
N GLU A 35 2.91 -12.95 5.83
CA GLU A 35 2.89 -12.42 4.45
C GLU A 35 2.26 -11.01 4.41
N LEU A 36 1.10 -10.82 5.04
CA LEU A 36 0.41 -9.53 5.06
C LEU A 36 1.13 -8.48 5.92
N LEU A 37 1.79 -8.89 7.01
CA LEU A 37 2.63 -7.98 7.79
C LEU A 37 3.89 -7.57 7.03
N ARG A 38 4.55 -8.51 6.34
CA ARG A 38 5.70 -8.19 5.48
C ARG A 38 5.31 -7.22 4.37
N TYR A 39 4.15 -7.45 3.76
CA TYR A 39 3.57 -6.55 2.78
C TYR A 39 3.35 -5.14 3.36
N MET A 40 2.74 -5.03 4.54
CA MET A 40 2.52 -3.76 5.24
C MET A 40 3.84 -3.04 5.56
N HIS A 41 4.82 -3.75 6.12
CA HIS A 41 6.15 -3.19 6.42
C HIS A 41 6.83 -2.68 5.16
N ARG A 42 6.77 -3.45 4.05
CA ARG A 42 7.33 -3.01 2.78
C ARG A 42 6.67 -1.73 2.26
N LYS A 43 5.34 -1.60 2.38
CA LYS A 43 4.64 -0.37 2.02
C LYS A 43 5.03 0.81 2.90
N LEU A 44 5.23 0.61 4.20
CA LEU A 44 5.69 1.64 5.11
C LEU A 44 7.14 2.09 4.81
N GLU A 45 8.03 1.16 4.51
CA GLU A 45 9.40 1.46 4.04
C GLU A 45 9.37 2.31 2.77
N MET A 46 8.50 1.97 1.83
CA MET A 46 8.35 2.73 0.59
C MET A 46 7.83 4.15 0.83
N SER A 47 6.95 4.37 1.81
CA SER A 47 6.55 5.72 2.22
C SER A 47 7.74 6.54 2.75
N ARG A 48 8.67 5.91 3.46
CA ARG A 48 9.89 6.57 3.95
C ARG A 48 10.89 6.84 2.83
N ASP A 49 11.12 5.87 1.96
CA ASP A 49 12.19 5.91 0.95
C ASP A 49 11.76 6.69 -0.32
N LEU A 50 10.46 6.72 -0.62
CA LEU A 50 9.85 7.33 -1.82
C LEU A 50 8.66 8.27 -1.46
N PRO A 51 8.87 9.33 -0.65
CA PRO A 51 7.76 10.17 -0.18
C PRO A 51 7.20 11.10 -1.27
N ARG A 52 8.04 11.58 -2.19
CA ARG A 52 7.63 12.51 -3.27
C ARG A 52 6.75 11.82 -4.28
N GLU A 53 7.17 10.63 -4.65
CA GLU A 53 6.50 9.61 -5.41
C GLU A 53 5.11 9.30 -4.85
N SER A 54 5.01 9.05 -3.54
CA SER A 54 3.73 8.81 -2.87
C SER A 54 2.75 9.96 -3.09
N ARG A 55 3.23 11.19 -2.81
CA ARG A 55 2.43 12.40 -3.00
C ARG A 55 2.04 12.62 -4.45
N LEU A 56 2.91 12.27 -5.41
CA LEU A 56 2.61 12.40 -6.84
C LEU A 56 1.42 11.53 -7.22
N PHE A 57 1.43 10.26 -6.80
CA PHE A 57 0.33 9.33 -7.03
C PHE A 57 -0.94 9.78 -6.31
N ALA A 58 -0.85 10.12 -5.02
CA ALA A 58 -1.99 10.58 -4.23
C ALA A 58 -2.67 11.81 -4.87
N ASN A 59 -1.88 12.79 -5.34
CA ASN A 59 -2.41 13.96 -6.02
C ASN A 59 -3.12 13.62 -7.35
N GLU A 60 -2.58 12.69 -8.13
CA GLU A 60 -3.23 12.23 -9.36
C GLU A 60 -4.57 11.53 -9.04
N ILE A 61 -4.64 10.70 -7.99
CA ILE A 61 -5.90 10.07 -7.53
C ILE A 61 -6.91 11.13 -7.06
N VAL A 62 -6.49 12.11 -6.26
CA VAL A 62 -7.36 13.21 -5.76
C VAL A 62 -7.93 14.05 -6.91
N GLN A 63 -7.18 14.18 -8.02
CA GLN A 63 -7.65 14.84 -9.24
C GLN A 63 -8.62 13.98 -10.08
N GLY A 64 -8.96 12.77 -9.64
CA GLY A 64 -9.81 11.83 -10.36
C GLY A 64 -9.06 10.95 -11.37
N ALA A 65 -7.74 10.80 -11.21
CA ALA A 65 -6.86 10.00 -12.05
C ALA A 65 -6.97 10.26 -13.58
N PRO A 66 -6.99 11.53 -14.05
CA PRO A 66 -7.17 11.86 -15.47
C PRO A 66 -6.17 11.18 -16.42
N ARG A 67 -4.97 10.85 -15.93
CA ARG A 67 -3.89 10.23 -16.69
C ARG A 67 -3.67 8.76 -16.32
N MET A 68 -4.21 8.33 -15.19
CA MET A 68 -4.00 6.97 -14.66
C MET A 68 -5.22 6.06 -14.73
N ALA A 69 -6.42 6.56 -14.98
CA ALA A 69 -7.64 5.75 -14.97
C ALA A 69 -7.55 4.46 -15.83
N PRO A 70 -6.98 4.47 -17.06
CA PRO A 70 -6.77 3.24 -17.82
C PRO A 70 -5.85 2.24 -17.10
N HIS A 71 -4.72 2.70 -16.56
CA HIS A 71 -3.75 1.88 -15.84
C HIS A 71 -4.34 1.29 -14.55
N LEU A 72 -5.16 2.05 -13.82
CA LEU A 72 -5.88 1.55 -12.65
C LEU A 72 -6.82 0.38 -13.04
N ALA A 73 -7.49 0.49 -14.18
CA ALA A 73 -8.39 -0.55 -14.66
C ALA A 73 -7.66 -1.79 -15.20
N THR A 74 -6.52 -1.61 -15.89
CA THR A 74 -5.81 -2.70 -16.57
C THR A 74 -4.74 -3.38 -15.74
N GLU A 75 -4.18 -2.72 -14.73
CA GLU A 75 -3.09 -3.27 -13.90
C GLU A 75 -3.48 -3.40 -12.43
N LEU A 76 -3.93 -2.29 -11.81
CA LEU A 76 -4.22 -2.29 -10.38
C LEU A 76 -5.41 -3.20 -10.05
N LYS A 77 -6.53 -3.02 -10.74
CA LYS A 77 -7.76 -3.77 -10.43
C LYS A 77 -7.57 -5.30 -10.53
N PRO A 78 -7.01 -5.85 -11.62
CA PRO A 78 -6.79 -7.31 -11.71
C PRO A 78 -5.92 -7.84 -10.57
N LEU A 79 -4.82 -7.15 -10.23
CA LEU A 79 -3.94 -7.57 -9.14
C LEU A 79 -4.64 -7.54 -7.78
N VAL A 80 -5.47 -6.52 -7.52
CA VAL A 80 -6.27 -6.46 -6.28
C VAL A 80 -7.33 -7.56 -6.26
N ASP A 81 -7.94 -7.90 -7.40
CA ASP A 81 -8.91 -9.00 -7.49
C ASP A 81 -8.23 -10.34 -7.18
N GLU A 82 -7.04 -10.60 -7.73
CA GLU A 82 -6.24 -11.80 -7.47
C GLU A 82 -5.80 -11.90 -6.01
N THR A 83 -5.31 -10.79 -5.44
CA THR A 83 -4.91 -10.72 -4.03
C THR A 83 -6.10 -10.94 -3.10
N ALA A 84 -7.25 -10.33 -3.41
CA ALA A 84 -8.46 -10.51 -2.62
C ALA A 84 -8.89 -11.99 -2.60
N ALA A 85 -8.86 -12.66 -3.77
CA ALA A 85 -9.15 -14.08 -3.86
C ALA A 85 -8.15 -14.95 -3.08
N LEU A 86 -6.87 -14.57 -3.00
CA LEU A 86 -5.88 -15.25 -2.15
C LEU A 86 -6.24 -15.13 -0.66
N ILE A 87 -6.54 -13.92 -0.20
CA ILE A 87 -6.94 -13.66 1.19
C ILE A 87 -8.22 -14.42 1.54
N GLU A 88 -9.22 -14.45 0.64
CA GLU A 88 -10.45 -15.23 0.84
C GLU A 88 -10.16 -16.73 1.03
N ARG A 89 -9.19 -17.30 0.29
CA ARG A 89 -8.78 -18.70 0.49
C ARG A 89 -8.18 -18.91 1.88
N TRP A 90 -7.27 -18.05 2.32
CA TRP A 90 -6.68 -18.16 3.66
C TRP A 90 -7.73 -18.03 4.77
N ILE A 91 -8.74 -17.17 4.60
CA ILE A 91 -9.89 -17.07 5.50
C ILE A 91 -10.70 -18.37 5.51
N ALA A 92 -11.00 -18.94 4.33
CA ALA A 92 -11.75 -20.19 4.21
C ALA A 92 -11.01 -21.39 4.83
N GLU A 93 -9.67 -21.38 4.79
CA GLU A 93 -8.80 -22.36 5.43
C GLU A 93 -8.68 -22.16 6.96
N GLY A 94 -9.26 -21.10 7.52
CA GLY A 94 -9.16 -20.77 8.95
C GLY A 94 -7.78 -20.28 9.39
N ARG A 95 -6.92 -19.88 8.43
CA ARG A 95 -5.55 -19.40 8.67
C ARG A 95 -5.48 -17.88 8.83
N LEU A 96 -6.59 -17.20 8.60
CA LEU A 96 -6.75 -15.76 8.78
C LEU A 96 -8.11 -15.48 9.43
N ALA A 97 -8.17 -14.48 10.31
CA ALA A 97 -9.43 -13.97 10.83
C ALA A 97 -10.34 -13.46 9.69
N ARG A 98 -11.66 -13.50 9.92
CA ARG A 98 -12.65 -13.07 8.94
C ARG A 98 -12.63 -11.54 8.78
N VAL A 99 -12.13 -11.09 7.63
CA VAL A 99 -12.09 -9.68 7.21
C VAL A 99 -12.56 -9.52 5.77
N ASP A 100 -12.90 -8.30 5.35
CA ASP A 100 -13.05 -8.00 3.93
C ASP A 100 -11.66 -7.77 3.31
N PRO A 101 -11.26 -8.55 2.29
CA PRO A 101 -9.93 -8.45 1.68
C PRO A 101 -9.63 -7.08 1.07
N ARG A 102 -10.60 -6.44 0.44
CA ARG A 102 -10.38 -5.16 -0.25
C ARG A 102 -10.22 -4.05 0.77
N HIS A 103 -11.06 -4.03 1.80
CA HIS A 103 -10.91 -3.07 2.90
C HIS A 103 -9.62 -3.29 3.68
N LEU A 104 -9.14 -4.53 3.83
CA LEU A 104 -7.80 -4.80 4.38
C LEU A 104 -6.71 -4.14 3.53
N ILE A 105 -6.70 -4.39 2.22
CA ILE A 105 -5.73 -3.81 1.28
C ILE A 105 -5.77 -2.27 1.34
N PHE A 106 -6.96 -1.67 1.29
CA PHE A 106 -7.13 -0.22 1.38
C PHE A 106 -6.66 0.34 2.73
N SER A 107 -6.85 -0.41 3.81
CA SER A 107 -6.40 0.01 5.15
C SER A 107 -4.87 0.00 5.24
N ILE A 108 -4.22 -1.01 4.67
CA ILE A 108 -2.75 -1.06 4.58
C ILE A 108 -2.24 0.15 3.78
N TRP A 109 -2.83 0.43 2.61
CA TRP A 109 -2.45 1.59 1.80
C TRP A 109 -2.63 2.91 2.55
N ALA A 110 -3.82 3.15 3.09
CA ALA A 110 -4.15 4.39 3.77
C ALA A 110 -3.24 4.64 4.98
N THR A 111 -3.00 3.62 5.80
CA THR A 111 -2.20 3.76 7.02
C THR A 111 -0.71 3.89 6.73
N THR A 112 -0.18 3.22 5.71
CA THR A 112 1.24 3.30 5.37
C THR A 112 1.58 4.56 4.56
N GLN A 113 0.75 4.93 3.57
CA GLN A 113 0.99 6.11 2.72
C GLN A 113 0.76 7.43 3.47
N HIS A 114 -0.03 7.43 4.55
CA HIS A 114 -0.20 8.60 5.41
C HIS A 114 1.15 9.18 5.86
N TYR A 115 2.11 8.31 6.18
CA TYR A 115 3.47 8.69 6.60
C TYR A 115 4.34 9.35 5.52
N ALA A 116 3.88 9.39 4.26
CA ALA A 116 4.50 10.12 3.17
C ALA A 116 3.64 11.30 2.68
N ASP A 117 2.34 11.06 2.55
CA ASP A 117 1.40 12.01 1.96
C ASP A 117 1.10 13.18 2.90
N PHE A 118 1.18 12.93 4.21
CA PHE A 118 0.93 13.90 5.27
C PHE A 118 2.19 14.15 6.12
N ASP A 119 3.39 13.95 5.56
CA ASP A 119 4.68 14.10 6.26
C ASP A 119 4.78 15.42 7.03
N THR A 120 4.40 16.53 6.42
CA THR A 120 4.44 17.88 7.01
C THR A 120 3.51 18.00 8.22
N GLN A 121 2.33 17.35 8.18
CA GLN A 121 1.41 17.32 9.32
C GLN A 121 2.00 16.46 10.45
N ILE A 122 2.55 15.31 10.11
CA ILE A 122 3.13 14.37 11.07
C ILE A 122 4.34 14.99 11.77
N GLU A 123 5.24 15.64 11.04
CA GLU A 123 6.41 16.33 11.61
C GLU A 123 6.00 17.35 12.68
N VAL A 124 4.98 18.15 12.40
CA VAL A 124 4.45 19.14 13.37
C VAL A 124 3.86 18.47 14.61
N LEU A 125 3.12 17.36 14.45
CA LEU A 125 2.46 16.66 15.57
C LEU A 125 3.43 15.78 16.38
N MET A 126 4.53 15.35 15.78
CA MET A 126 5.50 14.46 16.42
C MET A 126 6.55 15.23 17.23
N ASP A 127 6.74 16.53 16.97
CA ASP A 127 7.58 17.43 17.77
C ASP A 127 8.99 16.85 18.01
N GLY A 128 9.63 16.41 16.93
CA GLY A 128 10.98 15.83 16.95
C GLY A 128 11.08 14.39 17.46
N ARG A 129 9.97 13.71 17.76
CA ARG A 129 9.95 12.26 18.06
C ARG A 129 10.21 11.43 16.81
N GLU A 130 10.78 10.25 17.02
CA GLU A 130 10.90 9.23 15.98
C GLU A 130 9.50 8.80 15.50
N VAL A 131 9.31 8.78 14.18
CA VAL A 131 8.01 8.55 13.53
C VAL A 131 7.89 7.15 12.95
N HIS A 132 8.90 6.66 12.23
CA HIS A 132 8.79 5.49 11.38
C HIS A 132 8.90 4.17 12.16
N GLU A 133 9.79 4.08 13.14
CA GLU A 133 9.90 2.93 14.05
C GLU A 133 8.62 2.81 14.89
N GLY A 134 8.14 3.94 15.43
CA GLY A 134 6.87 3.98 16.15
C GLY A 134 5.67 3.56 15.29
N ALA A 135 5.59 4.03 14.05
CA ALA A 135 4.58 3.65 13.08
C ALA A 135 4.62 2.14 12.78
N ALA A 136 5.81 1.60 12.51
CA ALA A 136 5.99 0.18 12.18
C ALA A 136 5.52 -0.71 13.33
N ALA A 137 5.93 -0.41 14.56
CA ALA A 137 5.52 -1.16 15.74
C ALA A 137 4.00 -1.10 16.00
N PHE A 138 3.40 0.08 15.80
CA PHE A 138 1.96 0.26 15.98
C PHE A 138 1.15 -0.50 14.93
N LEU A 139 1.52 -0.38 13.65
CA LEU A 139 0.83 -1.05 12.55
C LEU A 139 1.01 -2.56 12.60
N ASP A 140 2.19 -3.07 12.98
CA ASP A 140 2.39 -4.51 13.19
C ASP A 140 1.42 -5.04 14.24
N THR A 141 1.36 -4.38 15.40
CA THR A 141 0.43 -4.76 16.48
C THR A 141 -1.03 -4.71 16.03
N LEU A 142 -1.42 -3.65 15.31
CA LEU A 142 -2.78 -3.45 14.81
C LEU A 142 -3.19 -4.56 13.85
N PHE A 143 -2.40 -4.80 12.80
CA PHE A 143 -2.72 -5.80 11.78
C PHE A 143 -2.57 -7.23 12.30
N ARG A 144 -1.56 -7.52 13.12
CA ARG A 144 -1.42 -8.85 13.74
C ARG A 144 -2.64 -9.23 14.56
N ARG A 145 -3.16 -8.30 15.38
CA ARG A 145 -4.40 -8.53 16.15
C ARG A 145 -5.63 -8.68 15.27
N LEU A 146 -5.70 -7.93 14.17
CA LEU A 146 -6.81 -8.03 13.21
C LEU A 146 -6.82 -9.36 12.44
N LEU A 147 -5.64 -9.88 12.11
CA LEU A 147 -5.47 -11.00 11.17
C LEU A 147 -5.37 -12.37 11.85
N THR A 148 -4.97 -12.42 13.13
CA THR A 148 -4.86 -13.68 13.88
C THR A 148 -6.26 -14.26 14.14
N PRO A 149 -6.53 -15.53 13.75
CA PRO A 149 -7.83 -16.20 13.95
C PRO A 149 -8.32 -16.27 15.40
#